data_AF-A0A964D1J0-F1
#
_entry.id   AF-A0A964D1J0-F1
#
_cell.length_a   1.000
_cell.length_b   1.000
_cell.length_c   1.000
_cell.angle_alpha   90.00
_cell.angle_beta   90.00
_cell.angle_gamma   90.00
#
_symmetry.space_group_name_H-M   'P 1'
#
loop_
_entity.id
_entity.type
_entity.pdbx_description
1 polymer ?
#
loop_
_entity_poly.entity_id
_entity_poly.type
_entity_poly.pdbx_seq_one_letter_code
_entity_poly.pdbx_strand_id
1 'polypeptide(L)'
;MTTPTIKSLYTDGACSGNPGPGGWGAVICFADGKCHELGGADPQTTNNRMEMQAAVAALEFFANSGQTEPVTVYTDSEYVKNGITKWIQGWKNKGWKTSTGKDVVNQDLWHLLDKLNSRQIKWEHVRGHSGDFYNDRCDEIARSFSHNRTPALQQHRPTTDESGSSPLDIENPIVLEETDTTGNKTIESYVITSDLPISNSTMMDSTADTLENLPREVRVQELRNLIETLHIADEVATKGYLITSSELADLMDVNASAVTSRGDNWVWRNWVVSRVRREGNQILWQLERIDHVSTTD
;
A
#
# COMPACT_ATOMS: atom_id res chain seq x y z
N MET A 1 -24.60 -18.99 -18.35
CA MET A 1 -24.34 -17.87 -17.42
C MET A 1 -23.10 -17.15 -17.92
N THR A 2 -23.21 -15.88 -18.27
CA THR A 2 -22.06 -15.06 -18.67
C THR A 2 -21.26 -14.71 -17.42
N THR A 3 -20.01 -15.16 -17.35
CA THR A 3 -19.07 -14.71 -16.32
C THR A 3 -18.99 -13.18 -16.37
N PRO A 4 -19.14 -12.48 -15.22
CA PRO A 4 -19.06 -11.03 -15.21
C PRO A 4 -17.69 -10.57 -15.73
N THR A 5 -17.69 -9.59 -16.64
CA THR A 5 -16.47 -9.04 -17.22
C THR A 5 -15.68 -8.28 -16.17
N ILE A 6 -14.40 -8.63 -15.99
CA ILE A 6 -13.45 -7.93 -15.15
C ILE A 6 -13.06 -6.63 -15.83
N LYS A 7 -13.24 -5.52 -15.11
CA LYS A 7 -12.93 -4.16 -15.56
C LYS A 7 -11.51 -3.75 -15.16
N SER A 8 -11.14 -4.01 -13.91
CA SER A 8 -9.85 -3.61 -13.34
C SER A 8 -9.46 -4.49 -12.17
N LEU A 9 -8.16 -4.53 -11.90
CA LEU A 9 -7.53 -5.28 -10.81
C LEU A 9 -6.72 -4.29 -9.97
N TYR A 10 -6.82 -4.39 -8.66
CA TYR A 10 -6.04 -3.59 -7.71
C TYR A 10 -5.27 -4.52 -6.78
N THR A 11 -4.04 -4.17 -6.43
CA THR A 11 -3.15 -5.05 -5.67
C THR A 11 -2.21 -4.26 -4.78
N ASP A 12 -2.07 -4.70 -3.53
CA ASP A 12 -1.15 -4.11 -2.54
C ASP A 12 -0.63 -5.18 -1.56
N GLY A 13 0.53 -4.92 -0.95
CA GLY A 13 1.18 -5.77 0.03
C GLY A 13 1.81 -4.97 1.18
N ALA A 14 1.69 -5.50 2.39
CA ALA A 14 2.20 -4.88 3.60
C ALA A 14 3.00 -5.88 4.44
N CYS A 15 4.04 -5.41 5.12
CA CYS A 15 4.86 -6.24 6.02
C CYS A 15 5.15 -5.51 7.34
N SER A 16 4.81 -6.15 8.45
CA SER A 16 5.07 -5.65 9.80
C SER A 16 6.49 -6.05 10.22
N GLY A 17 7.47 -5.28 9.75
CA GLY A 17 8.91 -5.59 9.83
C GLY A 17 9.40 -6.27 8.56
N ASN A 18 10.64 -6.00 8.11
CA ASN A 18 11.14 -6.44 6.79
C ASN A 18 12.53 -7.11 6.90
N PRO A 19 12.61 -8.44 7.07
CA PRO A 19 11.52 -9.41 6.98
C PRO A 19 10.69 -9.55 8.26
N GLY A 20 9.43 -10.01 8.14
CA GLY A 20 8.49 -10.18 9.24
C GLY A 20 7.12 -10.71 8.78
N PRO A 21 6.10 -10.72 9.65
CA PRO A 21 4.73 -11.05 9.27
C PRO A 21 4.22 -10.09 8.20
N GLY A 22 3.77 -10.64 7.07
CA GLY A 22 3.24 -9.88 5.96
C GLY A 22 1.85 -10.32 5.56
N GLY A 23 1.15 -9.42 4.89
CA GLY A 23 -0.15 -9.66 4.29
C GLY A 23 -0.23 -9.02 2.92
N TRP A 24 -1.11 -9.56 2.09
CA TRP A 24 -1.36 -9.04 0.75
C TRP A 24 -2.86 -8.98 0.49
N GLY A 25 -3.27 -8.04 -0.36
CA GLY A 25 -4.66 -7.80 -0.72
C GLY A 25 -4.81 -7.56 -2.22
N ALA A 26 -5.88 -8.10 -2.81
CA ALA A 26 -6.24 -7.82 -4.19
C ALA A 26 -7.76 -7.62 -4.33
N VAL A 27 -8.16 -6.63 -5.12
CA VAL A 27 -9.57 -6.33 -5.41
C VAL A 27 -9.80 -6.42 -6.92
N ILE A 28 -10.73 -7.28 -7.30
CA ILE A 28 -11.16 -7.50 -8.69
C ILE A 28 -12.48 -6.76 -8.90
N CYS A 29 -12.47 -5.72 -9.72
CA CYS A 29 -13.64 -4.92 -10.04
C CYS A 29 -14.30 -5.43 -11.33
N PHE A 30 -15.61 -5.68 -11.28
CA PHE A 30 -16.39 -6.10 -12.45
C PHE A 30 -17.09 -4.92 -13.13
N ALA A 31 -17.47 -5.11 -14.39
CA ALA A 31 -18.19 -4.12 -15.19
C ALA A 31 -19.59 -3.79 -14.64
N ASP A 32 -20.19 -4.67 -13.84
CA ASP A 32 -21.49 -4.47 -13.18
C ASP A 32 -21.39 -3.65 -11.87
N GLY A 33 -20.18 -3.16 -11.53
CA GLY A 33 -19.92 -2.36 -10.34
C GLY A 33 -19.67 -3.17 -9.07
N LYS A 34 -19.77 -4.50 -9.11
CA LYS A 34 -19.43 -5.35 -7.97
C LYS A 34 -17.93 -5.64 -7.91
N CYS A 35 -17.46 -6.08 -6.75
CA CYS A 35 -16.06 -6.44 -6.52
C CYS A 35 -15.91 -7.84 -5.92
N HIS A 36 -14.75 -8.45 -6.13
CA HIS A 36 -14.31 -9.67 -5.46
C HIS A 36 -12.96 -9.40 -4.80
N GLU A 37 -12.85 -9.68 -3.52
CA GLU A 37 -11.67 -9.38 -2.71
C GLU A 37 -10.93 -10.69 -2.35
N LEU A 38 -9.61 -10.65 -2.49
CA LEU A 38 -8.69 -11.71 -2.15
C LEU A 38 -7.65 -11.17 -1.17
N GLY A 39 -7.12 -12.04 -0.32
CA GLY A 39 -5.99 -11.70 0.51
C GLY A 39 -5.42 -12.92 1.23
N GLY A 40 -4.25 -12.74 1.81
CA GLY A 40 -3.57 -13.78 2.55
C GLY A 40 -2.43 -13.23 3.39
N ALA A 41 -1.85 -14.09 4.23
CA ALA A 41 -0.75 -13.76 5.11
C ALA A 41 0.42 -14.74 4.95
N ASP A 42 1.61 -14.26 5.25
CA ASP A 42 2.81 -15.09 5.43
C ASP A 42 3.52 -14.63 6.71
N PRO A 43 3.74 -15.52 7.70
CA PRO A 43 4.34 -15.14 8.97
C PRO A 43 5.80 -14.65 8.84
N GLN A 44 6.51 -14.97 7.76
CA GLN A 44 7.90 -14.61 7.57
C GLN A 44 8.22 -14.29 6.10
N THR A 45 7.99 -13.03 5.71
CA THR A 45 8.13 -12.55 4.34
C THR A 45 8.73 -11.15 4.29
N THR A 46 8.69 -10.51 3.11
CA THR A 46 9.11 -9.11 2.89
C THR A 46 7.99 -8.34 2.19
N ASN A 47 8.04 -7.00 2.24
CA ASN A 47 7.04 -6.16 1.57
C ASN A 47 6.93 -6.48 0.07
N ASN A 48 8.07 -6.52 -0.62
CA ASN A 48 8.13 -6.81 -2.05
C ASN A 48 7.52 -8.17 -2.40
N ARG A 49 7.68 -9.18 -1.55
CA ARG A 49 7.06 -10.50 -1.80
C ARG A 49 5.55 -10.43 -1.65
N MET A 50 5.03 -9.71 -0.65
CA MET A 50 3.60 -9.50 -0.48
C MET A 50 2.97 -8.74 -1.65
N GLU A 51 3.61 -7.66 -2.12
CA GLU A 51 3.18 -6.92 -3.32
C GLU A 51 3.14 -7.84 -4.55
N MET A 52 4.16 -8.67 -4.75
CA MET A 52 4.20 -9.65 -5.84
C MET A 52 3.13 -10.72 -5.70
N GLN A 53 2.84 -11.20 -4.48
CA GLN A 53 1.82 -12.21 -4.22
C GLN A 53 0.41 -11.68 -4.49
N ALA A 54 0.11 -10.42 -4.14
CA ALA A 54 -1.13 -9.77 -4.53
C ALA A 54 -1.31 -9.73 -6.06
N ALA A 55 -0.26 -9.33 -6.77
CA ALA A 55 -0.24 -9.32 -8.23
C ALA A 55 -0.45 -10.71 -8.84
N VAL A 56 0.23 -11.74 -8.32
CA VAL A 56 0.03 -13.13 -8.78
C VAL A 56 -1.42 -13.54 -8.59
N ALA A 57 -1.99 -13.36 -7.40
CA ALA A 57 -3.36 -13.78 -7.10
C ALA A 57 -4.40 -13.09 -8.01
N ALA A 58 -4.25 -11.78 -8.25
CA ALA A 58 -5.13 -11.04 -9.15
C ALA A 58 -5.04 -11.54 -10.59
N LEU A 59 -3.84 -11.83 -11.08
CA LEU A 59 -3.65 -12.34 -12.44
C LEU A 59 -4.09 -13.79 -12.61
N GLU A 60 -3.93 -14.64 -11.59
CA GLU A 60 -4.48 -16.00 -11.58
C GLU A 60 -6.00 -15.96 -11.67
N PHE A 61 -6.65 -15.07 -10.90
CA PHE A 61 -8.09 -14.85 -10.99
C PHE A 61 -8.51 -14.44 -12.41
N PHE A 62 -7.81 -13.46 -12.99
CA PHE A 62 -8.08 -13.02 -14.35
C PHE A 62 -7.88 -14.13 -15.40
N ALA A 63 -6.78 -14.87 -15.33
CA ALA A 63 -6.52 -15.99 -16.23
C ALA A 63 -7.59 -17.09 -16.14
N ASN A 64 -8.07 -17.39 -14.93
CA ASN A 64 -9.12 -18.38 -14.70
C ASN A 64 -10.51 -17.92 -15.16
N SER A 65 -10.74 -16.61 -15.30
CA SER A 65 -12.02 -16.08 -15.81
C SER A 65 -12.26 -16.41 -17.29
N GLY A 66 -11.20 -16.73 -18.04
CA GLY A 66 -11.25 -16.94 -19.49
C GLY A 66 -11.50 -15.66 -20.30
N GLN A 67 -11.48 -14.48 -19.66
CA GLN A 67 -11.65 -13.21 -20.34
C GLN A 67 -10.50 -12.93 -21.31
N THR A 68 -10.84 -12.55 -22.54
CA THR A 68 -9.88 -12.19 -23.58
C THR A 68 -9.68 -10.69 -23.74
N GLU A 69 -10.58 -9.88 -23.18
CA GLU A 69 -10.50 -8.42 -23.26
C GLU A 69 -9.40 -7.87 -22.35
N PRO A 70 -8.72 -6.78 -22.76
CA PRO A 70 -7.68 -6.17 -21.96
C PRO A 70 -8.16 -5.75 -20.56
N VAL A 71 -7.28 -5.86 -19.58
CA VAL A 71 -7.53 -5.45 -18.19
C VAL A 71 -6.37 -4.59 -17.69
N THR A 72 -6.68 -3.62 -16.83
CA THR A 72 -5.66 -2.82 -16.15
C THR A 72 -5.45 -3.34 -14.72
N VAL A 73 -4.19 -3.60 -14.38
CA VAL A 73 -3.72 -3.83 -13.01
C VAL A 73 -3.17 -2.51 -12.47
N TYR A 74 -3.75 -2.06 -11.37
CA TYR A 74 -3.34 -0.92 -10.60
C TYR A 74 -2.58 -1.39 -9.37
N THR A 75 -1.36 -0.89 -9.20
CA THR A 75 -0.50 -1.18 -8.04
C THR A 75 0.33 0.03 -7.69
N ASP A 76 0.56 0.27 -6.40
CA ASP A 76 1.53 1.23 -5.89
C ASP A 76 2.95 0.66 -5.78
N SER A 77 3.13 -0.63 -6.05
CA SER A 77 4.46 -1.23 -6.13
C SER A 77 5.17 -0.85 -7.42
N GLU A 78 6.09 0.12 -7.32
CA GLU A 78 7.08 0.37 -8.37
C GLU A 78 7.95 -0.86 -8.64
N TYR A 79 8.19 -1.70 -7.63
CA TYR A 79 8.99 -2.91 -7.75
C TYR A 79 8.31 -3.92 -8.68
N VAL A 80 7.02 -4.20 -8.48
CA VAL A 80 6.23 -5.08 -9.34
C VAL A 80 6.10 -4.49 -10.74
N LYS A 81 5.66 -3.23 -10.85
CA LYS A 81 5.46 -2.57 -12.15
C LYS A 81 6.75 -2.51 -12.97
N ASN A 82 7.84 -1.99 -12.41
CA ASN A 82 9.09 -1.89 -13.15
C ASN A 82 9.70 -3.26 -13.43
N GLY A 83 9.54 -4.22 -12.50
CA GLY A 83 10.02 -5.57 -12.72
C GLY A 83 9.36 -6.24 -13.91
N ILE A 84 8.03 -6.22 -13.98
CA ILE A 84 7.30 -6.85 -15.08
C ILE A 84 7.42 -6.09 -16.41
N THR A 85 7.49 -4.76 -16.39
CA THR A 85 7.50 -3.94 -17.61
C THR A 85 8.90 -3.66 -18.16
N LYS A 86 9.94 -3.62 -17.32
CA LYS A 86 11.30 -3.20 -17.71
C LYS A 86 12.36 -4.27 -17.47
N TRP A 87 12.35 -4.96 -16.33
CA TRP A 87 13.49 -5.78 -15.92
C TRP A 87 13.40 -7.24 -16.37
N ILE A 88 12.21 -7.82 -16.38
CA ILE A 88 12.00 -9.26 -16.56
C ILE A 88 12.57 -9.79 -17.89
N GLN A 89 12.45 -9.01 -18.97
CA GLN A 89 12.99 -9.39 -20.26
C GLN A 89 14.53 -9.46 -20.23
N GLY A 90 15.16 -8.52 -19.54
CA GLY A 90 16.61 -8.49 -19.35
C GLY A 90 17.09 -9.67 -18.50
N TRP A 91 16.36 -10.02 -17.44
CA TRP A 91 16.67 -11.16 -16.59
C TRP A 91 16.51 -12.49 -17.34
N LYS A 92 15.43 -12.68 -18.12
CA LYS A 92 15.24 -13.88 -18.95
C LYS A 92 16.38 -14.07 -19.95
N ASN A 93 16.80 -13.00 -20.62
CA ASN A 93 17.93 -13.05 -21.57
C ASN A 93 19.27 -13.39 -20.89
N LYS A 94 19.41 -13.10 -19.59
CA LYS A 94 20.61 -13.39 -18.78
C LYS A 94 20.49 -14.66 -17.94
N GLY A 95 19.47 -15.49 -18.19
CA GLY A 95 19.23 -16.72 -17.42
C GLY A 95 18.92 -16.46 -15.94
N TRP A 96 18.11 -15.44 -15.67
CA TRP A 96 17.67 -15.02 -14.33
C TRP A 96 18.79 -14.55 -13.39
N LYS A 97 19.81 -13.92 -13.97
CA LYS A 97 20.93 -13.31 -13.25
C LYS A 97 20.95 -11.78 -13.36
N THR A 98 21.37 -11.13 -12.29
CA THR A 98 21.62 -9.69 -12.23
C THR A 98 22.87 -9.30 -13.03
N SER A 99 23.09 -8.00 -13.23
CA SER A 99 24.31 -7.49 -13.88
C SER A 99 25.60 -7.91 -13.18
N THR A 100 25.53 -8.20 -11.87
CA THR A 100 26.68 -8.67 -11.07
C THR A 100 26.82 -10.19 -11.09
N GLY A 101 26.04 -10.92 -11.90
CA GLY A 101 26.09 -12.37 -12.03
C GLY A 101 25.47 -13.16 -10.88
N LYS A 102 24.84 -12.48 -9.92
CA LYS A 102 24.08 -13.12 -8.83
C LYS A 102 22.67 -13.47 -9.32
N ASP A 103 22.05 -14.42 -8.66
CA ASP A 103 20.67 -14.79 -8.91
C ASP A 103 19.73 -13.63 -8.58
N VAL A 104 18.72 -13.41 -9.43
CA VAL A 104 17.67 -12.42 -9.17
C VAL A 104 16.89 -12.83 -7.92
N VAL A 105 16.63 -11.87 -7.04
CA VAL A 105 15.85 -12.08 -5.81
C VAL A 105 14.37 -12.26 -6.15
N ASN A 106 13.66 -13.12 -5.41
CA ASN A 106 12.24 -13.46 -5.63
C ASN A 106 11.93 -14.12 -7.00
N GLN A 107 12.90 -14.87 -7.54
CA GLN A 107 12.73 -15.57 -8.82
C GLN A 107 11.50 -16.46 -8.88
N ASP A 108 11.16 -17.12 -7.77
CA ASP A 108 9.97 -17.95 -7.62
C ASP A 108 8.68 -17.21 -8.01
N LEU A 109 8.49 -15.99 -7.47
CA LEU A 109 7.32 -15.16 -7.78
C LEU A 109 7.43 -14.51 -9.16
N TRP A 110 8.64 -14.13 -9.60
CA TRP A 110 8.84 -13.58 -10.93
C TRP A 110 8.50 -14.57 -12.04
N HIS A 111 8.80 -15.85 -11.86
CA HIS A 111 8.41 -16.88 -12.81
C HIS A 111 6.89 -17.02 -12.93
N LEU A 112 6.15 -16.91 -11.82
CA LEU A 112 4.69 -16.93 -11.83
C LEU A 112 4.12 -15.69 -12.53
N LEU A 113 4.61 -14.51 -12.18
CA LEU A 113 4.20 -13.25 -12.83
C LEU A 113 4.50 -13.26 -14.34
N ASP A 114 5.67 -13.72 -14.78
CA ASP A 114 6.02 -13.83 -16.21
C ASP A 114 5.06 -14.76 -16.96
N LYS A 115 4.68 -15.87 -16.32
CA LYS A 115 3.77 -16.86 -16.91
C LYS A 115 2.35 -16.32 -17.06
N LEU A 116 1.89 -15.53 -16.08
CA LEU A 116 0.54 -14.98 -16.04
C LEU A 116 0.42 -13.68 -16.85
N ASN A 117 1.51 -12.93 -16.97
CA ASN A 117 1.53 -11.68 -17.70
C ASN A 117 1.38 -11.92 -19.21
N SER A 118 0.51 -11.15 -19.84
CA SER A 118 0.14 -11.29 -21.24
C SER A 118 -0.05 -9.90 -21.86
N ARG A 119 -0.22 -9.84 -23.19
CA ARG A 119 -0.47 -8.57 -23.90
C ARG A 119 -1.81 -7.92 -23.54
N GLN A 120 -2.71 -8.64 -22.89
CA GLN A 120 -4.00 -8.12 -22.43
C GLN A 120 -3.85 -7.30 -21.14
N ILE A 121 -2.79 -7.52 -20.38
CA ILE A 121 -2.58 -6.88 -19.09
C ILE A 121 -1.85 -5.57 -19.29
N LYS A 122 -2.46 -4.49 -18.81
CA LYS A 122 -1.85 -3.16 -18.71
C LYS A 122 -1.50 -2.89 -17.25
N TRP A 123 -0.31 -2.37 -17.02
CA TRP A 123 0.17 -2.07 -15.67
C TRP A 123 0.19 -0.56 -15.46
N GLU A 124 -0.61 -0.10 -14.52
CA GLU A 124 -0.64 1.30 -14.12
C GLU A 124 -0.15 1.45 -12.68
N HIS A 125 0.65 2.49 -12.47
CA HIS A 125 1.07 2.83 -11.12
C HIS A 125 0.03 3.76 -10.53
N VAL A 126 -0.52 3.37 -9.40
CA VAL A 126 -1.27 4.30 -8.54
C VAL A 126 -0.34 4.76 -7.44
N ARG A 127 -0.55 5.98 -6.95
CA ARG A 127 0.18 6.40 -5.76
C ARG A 127 -0.45 5.68 -4.56
N GLY A 128 0.37 5.13 -3.66
CA GLY A 128 -0.13 4.59 -2.40
C GLY A 128 -0.92 5.65 -1.64
N HIS A 129 -2.04 5.27 -1.03
CA HIS A 129 -2.92 6.16 -0.25
C HIS A 129 -3.42 7.41 -1.00
N SER A 130 -3.56 7.36 -2.32
CA SER A 130 -4.02 8.51 -3.11
C SER A 130 -5.52 8.75 -3.10
N GLY A 131 -6.28 8.03 -2.26
CA GLY A 131 -7.75 8.07 -2.26
C GLY A 131 -8.39 7.24 -3.38
N ASP A 132 -7.63 6.32 -4.00
CA ASP A 132 -8.24 5.28 -4.83
C ASP A 132 -8.87 4.24 -3.90
N PHE A 133 -10.20 4.28 -3.82
CA PHE A 133 -11.00 3.43 -2.94
C PHE A 133 -10.60 1.95 -3.00
N TYR A 134 -10.26 1.42 -4.18
CA TYR A 134 -9.93 0.01 -4.32
C TYR A 134 -8.48 -0.29 -3.94
N ASN A 135 -7.54 0.64 -4.16
CA ASN A 135 -6.18 0.48 -3.66
C ASN A 135 -6.14 0.58 -2.14
N ASP A 136 -6.84 1.55 -1.56
CA ASP A 136 -6.95 1.72 -0.10
C ASP A 136 -7.59 0.48 0.54
N ARG A 137 -8.53 -0.15 -0.16
CA ARG A 137 -9.11 -1.43 0.28
C ARG A 137 -8.09 -2.58 0.21
N CYS A 138 -7.22 -2.64 -0.81
CA CYS A 138 -6.13 -3.62 -0.84
C CYS A 138 -5.16 -3.43 0.34
N ASP A 139 -4.78 -2.19 0.64
CA ASP A 139 -3.93 -1.86 1.80
C ASP A 139 -4.56 -2.32 3.11
N GLU A 140 -5.85 -2.04 3.32
CA GLU A 140 -6.57 -2.45 4.53
C GLU A 140 -6.55 -3.97 4.71
N ILE A 141 -6.76 -4.72 3.62
CA ILE A 141 -6.70 -6.17 3.61
C ILE A 141 -5.28 -6.63 3.94
N ALA A 142 -4.26 -6.08 3.27
CA ALA A 142 -2.87 -6.43 3.44
C ALA A 142 -2.38 -6.17 4.87
N ARG A 143 -2.67 -4.98 5.42
CA ARG A 143 -2.33 -4.60 6.80
C ARG A 143 -3.08 -5.44 7.84
N SER A 144 -4.32 -5.81 7.57
CA SER A 144 -5.05 -6.70 8.49
C SER A 144 -4.33 -8.03 8.60
N PHE A 145 -3.99 -8.65 7.46
CA PHE A 145 -3.26 -9.91 7.42
C PHE A 145 -1.84 -9.81 8.01
N SER A 146 -1.11 -8.71 7.77
CA SER A 146 0.23 -8.51 8.34
C SER A 146 0.23 -8.43 9.87
N HIS A 147 -0.91 -8.04 10.47
CA HIS A 147 -1.12 -8.02 11.92
C HIS A 147 -1.84 -9.27 12.45
N ASN A 148 -1.85 -10.36 11.68
CA ASN A 148 -2.54 -11.62 12.02
C ASN A 148 -4.04 -11.46 12.28
N ARG A 149 -4.68 -10.47 11.64
CA ARG A 149 -6.14 -10.28 11.66
C ARG A 149 -6.71 -10.77 10.33
N THR A 150 -7.88 -11.40 10.38
CA THR A 150 -8.60 -11.82 9.19
C THR A 150 -9.68 -10.78 8.87
N PRO A 151 -9.51 -9.95 7.82
CA PRO A 151 -10.54 -9.00 7.41
C PRO A 151 -11.73 -9.74 6.79
N ALA A 152 -12.91 -9.14 6.85
CA ALA A 152 -14.06 -9.63 6.09
C ALA A 152 -13.84 -9.32 4.60
N LEU A 153 -13.72 -10.36 3.77
CA LEU A 153 -13.50 -10.23 2.32
C LEU A 153 -14.83 -10.33 1.57
N GLN A 154 -15.10 -9.38 0.69
CA GLN A 154 -16.26 -9.41 -0.20
C GLN A 154 -16.03 -10.42 -1.32
N GLN A 155 -16.70 -11.57 -1.28
CA GLN A 155 -16.61 -12.57 -2.34
C GLN A 155 -17.85 -12.49 -3.23
N HIS A 156 -17.67 -12.07 -4.49
CA HIS A 156 -18.69 -12.28 -5.50
C HIS A 156 -18.80 -13.78 -5.81
N ARG A 157 -19.89 -14.40 -5.38
CA ARG A 157 -20.35 -15.69 -5.92
C ARG A 157 -21.37 -15.40 -7.01
N PRO A 158 -21.32 -16.08 -8.17
CA PRO A 158 -22.40 -15.99 -9.14
C PRO A 158 -23.70 -16.42 -8.46
N THR A 159 -24.63 -15.48 -8.33
CA THR A 159 -25.97 -15.70 -7.79
C THR A 159 -26.67 -16.75 -8.65
N THR A 160 -27.05 -17.87 -8.05
CA THR A 160 -28.09 -18.73 -8.62
C THR A 160 -29.41 -17.96 -8.54
N ASP A 161 -30.20 -18.03 -9.60
CA ASP A 161 -31.40 -17.22 -9.83
C ASP A 161 -32.34 -17.13 -8.60
N GLU A 162 -32.61 -15.91 -8.12
CA GLU A 162 -33.84 -15.65 -7.35
C GLU A 162 -34.93 -15.22 -8.34
N SER A 163 -35.72 -16.21 -8.77
CA SER A 163 -37.10 -15.98 -9.17
C SER A 163 -37.93 -15.81 -7.90
N GLY A 164 -38.78 -14.77 -7.91
CA GLY A 164 -39.34 -14.19 -6.69
C GLY A 164 -40.26 -15.08 -5.85
N SER A 165 -40.31 -14.75 -4.56
CA SER A 165 -41.54 -14.82 -3.76
C SER A 165 -41.45 -13.81 -2.60
N SER A 166 -42.58 -13.12 -2.37
CA SER A 166 -42.80 -12.07 -1.38
C SER A 166 -43.07 -12.68 0.02
N PRO A 167 -43.10 -11.85 1.10
CA PRO A 167 -42.91 -12.27 2.48
C PRO A 167 -44.19 -12.82 3.11
N LEU A 168 -44.06 -13.87 3.93
CA LEU A 168 -45.07 -14.23 4.92
C LEU A 168 -44.39 -14.72 6.21
N ASP A 169 -44.79 -14.07 7.30
CA ASP A 169 -44.56 -14.43 8.69
C ASP A 169 -44.95 -15.89 9.00
N ILE A 170 -44.36 -16.47 10.06
CA ILE A 170 -45.06 -17.12 11.20
C ILE A 170 -44.06 -17.78 12.17
N GLU A 171 -44.13 -17.31 13.42
CA GLU A 171 -43.94 -18.00 14.72
C GLU A 171 -42.55 -18.51 15.19
N ASN A 172 -42.00 -17.75 16.15
CA ASN A 172 -41.25 -18.23 17.33
C ASN A 172 -42.20 -19.00 18.30
N PRO A 173 -41.78 -19.70 19.39
CA PRO A 173 -40.46 -19.65 20.07
C PRO A 173 -39.93 -21.01 20.61
N ILE A 174 -38.63 -21.10 20.94
CA ILE A 174 -38.19 -21.89 22.11
C ILE A 174 -37.24 -21.05 22.97
N VAL A 175 -37.71 -20.81 24.19
CA VAL A 175 -37.07 -20.19 25.34
C VAL A 175 -36.13 -21.20 26.01
N LEU A 176 -34.94 -20.76 26.40
CA LEU A 176 -34.31 -21.14 27.67
C LEU A 176 -33.58 -19.91 28.22
N GLU A 177 -34.17 -19.30 29.25
CA GLU A 177 -33.51 -18.39 30.17
C GLU A 177 -32.67 -19.20 31.18
N GLU A 178 -31.53 -18.64 31.59
CA GLU A 178 -31.19 -18.59 33.02
C GLU A 178 -30.39 -17.30 33.30
N THR A 179 -30.78 -16.66 34.40
CA THR A 179 -30.38 -15.36 34.95
C THR A 179 -28.99 -15.47 35.62
N ASP A 180 -28.19 -14.40 35.81
CA ASP A 180 -28.39 -13.50 36.94
C ASP A 180 -27.69 -12.13 36.82
N THR A 181 -28.49 -11.11 37.14
CA THR A 181 -28.23 -9.90 37.92
C THR A 181 -26.80 -9.37 38.10
N THR A 182 -26.56 -8.16 37.59
CA THR A 182 -26.30 -6.98 38.45
C THR A 182 -26.76 -5.72 37.69
N GLY A 183 -27.67 -4.96 38.30
CA GLY A 183 -28.32 -3.80 37.67
C GLY A 183 -27.67 -2.45 37.98
N ASN A 184 -27.94 -1.51 37.07
CA ASN A 184 -27.92 -0.04 37.15
C ASN A 184 -26.55 0.66 37.13
N LYS A 185 -26.31 1.74 36.38
CA LYS A 185 -27.22 2.79 35.87
C LYS A 185 -26.54 3.58 34.73
N THR A 186 -27.37 4.01 33.79
CA THR A 186 -27.15 4.92 32.66
C THR A 186 -26.44 6.22 33.02
N ILE A 187 -25.42 6.59 32.23
CA ILE A 187 -25.01 7.97 31.98
C ILE A 187 -24.91 8.15 30.47
N GLU A 188 -25.78 9.01 29.94
CA GLU A 188 -25.69 9.56 28.59
C GLU A 188 -24.39 10.35 28.44
N SER A 189 -23.61 10.07 27.40
CA SER A 189 -22.58 10.99 26.92
C SER A 189 -22.60 11.05 25.41
N TYR A 190 -22.82 12.28 24.93
CA TYR A 190 -22.97 12.71 23.55
C TYR A 190 -22.06 12.02 22.52
N VAL A 191 -22.69 11.60 21.42
CA VAL A 191 -22.06 11.31 20.14
C VAL A 191 -21.40 12.59 19.61
N ILE A 192 -20.08 12.58 19.47
CA ILE A 192 -19.37 13.47 18.55
C ILE A 192 -18.68 12.55 17.55
N THR A 193 -19.37 12.27 16.44
CA THR A 193 -18.76 11.75 15.21
C THR A 193 -17.89 12.87 14.64
N SER A 194 -16.57 12.79 14.84
CA SER A 194 -15.64 13.53 14.00
C SER A 194 -15.43 12.75 12.70
N ASP A 195 -16.44 12.77 11.84
CA ASP A 195 -16.29 12.51 10.42
C ASP A 195 -15.45 13.64 9.83
N LEU A 196 -14.14 13.42 9.66
CA LEU A 196 -13.32 14.22 8.76
C LEU A 196 -12.33 13.31 8.02
N PRO A 197 -12.24 13.45 6.68
CA PRO A 197 -11.45 12.58 5.83
C PRO A 197 -9.98 12.92 5.99
N ILE A 198 -9.17 11.95 6.39
CA ILE A 198 -7.72 12.07 6.31
C ILE A 198 -7.35 11.88 4.85
N SER A 199 -7.37 12.99 4.14
CA SER A 199 -6.76 13.12 2.83
C SER A 199 -5.24 12.82 2.97
N ASN A 200 -4.57 12.49 1.86
CA ASN A 200 -3.36 13.12 1.31
C ASN A 200 -2.44 12.13 0.59
N SER A 201 -1.59 12.52 -0.35
CA SER A 201 -1.66 13.43 -1.48
C SER A 201 -0.29 13.30 -2.17
N THR A 202 -0.33 13.04 -3.47
CA THR A 202 0.50 13.63 -4.53
C THR A 202 1.83 14.31 -4.18
N MET A 203 2.91 13.82 -4.81
CA MET A 203 3.93 14.67 -5.46
C MET A 203 4.14 14.19 -6.91
N MET A 204 3.70 14.97 -7.89
CA MET A 204 4.48 15.93 -8.69
C MET A 204 5.71 15.31 -9.39
N ASP A 205 5.49 14.81 -10.62
CA ASP A 205 6.45 15.02 -11.70
C ASP A 205 5.81 16.00 -12.72
N SER A 206 6.67 16.89 -13.17
CA SER A 206 6.55 18.03 -14.07
C SER A 206 5.63 17.86 -15.30
N THR A 207 4.33 17.91 -15.07
CA THR A 207 3.44 18.73 -15.90
C THR A 207 2.75 19.69 -14.95
N ALA A 208 2.74 20.98 -15.27
CA ALA A 208 2.22 22.02 -14.40
C ALA A 208 0.70 21.89 -14.23
N ASP A 209 0.26 21.00 -13.35
CA ASP A 209 -0.88 21.28 -12.47
C ASP A 209 -0.26 21.76 -11.17
N THR A 210 -0.16 23.08 -11.05
CA THR A 210 0.29 23.74 -9.83
C THR A 210 -0.51 23.21 -8.65
N LEU A 211 0.13 23.07 -7.48
CA LEU A 211 -0.53 22.74 -6.21
C LEU A 211 -1.80 23.59 -5.99
N GLU A 212 -1.89 24.75 -6.63
CA GLU A 212 -3.03 25.67 -6.69
C GLU A 212 -4.29 25.11 -7.36
N ASN A 213 -4.17 24.17 -8.30
CA ASN A 213 -5.30 23.58 -9.05
C ASN A 213 -5.96 22.40 -8.33
N LEU A 214 -5.40 21.93 -7.21
CA LEU A 214 -5.99 20.86 -6.41
C LEU A 214 -7.20 21.35 -5.60
N PRO A 215 -8.22 20.50 -5.38
CA PRO A 215 -9.33 20.80 -4.48
C PRO A 215 -8.83 21.29 -3.11
N ARG A 216 -9.51 22.29 -2.54
CA ARG A 216 -9.08 22.92 -1.27
C ARG A 216 -8.83 21.90 -0.16
N GLU A 217 -9.65 20.87 -0.07
CA GLU A 217 -9.55 19.83 0.96
C GLU A 217 -8.24 19.05 0.83
N VAL A 218 -7.87 18.67 -0.39
CA VAL A 218 -6.59 17.99 -0.68
C VAL A 218 -5.41 18.90 -0.33
N ARG A 219 -5.45 20.18 -0.71
CA ARG A 219 -4.36 21.14 -0.39
C ARG A 219 -4.20 21.39 1.11
N VAL A 220 -5.33 21.50 1.83
CA VAL A 220 -5.32 21.69 3.30
C VAL A 220 -4.66 20.50 3.97
N GLN A 221 -4.97 19.32 3.47
CA GLN A 221 -4.34 18.16 4.01
C GLN A 221 -2.86 18.09 3.59
N GLU A 222 -2.45 18.42 2.36
CA GLU A 222 -1.04 18.41 1.91
C GLU A 222 -0.16 19.16 2.89
N LEU A 223 -0.70 20.30 3.34
CA LEU A 223 -0.11 21.10 4.38
C LEU A 223 -0.02 20.37 5.73
N ARG A 224 -1.04 19.63 6.18
CA ARG A 224 -0.99 18.84 7.42
C ARG A 224 0.13 17.80 7.40
N ASN A 225 0.20 16.98 6.36
CA ASN A 225 1.26 15.97 6.30
C ASN A 225 2.63 16.62 6.20
N LEU A 226 2.77 17.73 5.45
CA LEU A 226 4.01 18.48 5.43
C LEU A 226 4.40 18.97 6.83
N ILE A 227 3.46 19.50 7.61
CA ILE A 227 3.73 19.94 8.99
C ILE A 227 4.14 18.76 9.88
N GLU A 228 3.49 17.62 9.75
CA GLU A 228 3.87 16.39 10.49
C GLU A 228 5.30 15.94 10.14
N THR A 229 5.63 15.89 8.86
CA THR A 229 6.99 15.61 8.38
C THR A 229 8.02 16.57 9.00
N LEU A 230 7.71 17.87 9.05
CA LEU A 230 8.60 18.87 9.62
C LEU A 230 8.75 18.71 11.14
N HIS A 231 7.70 18.30 11.86
CA HIS A 231 7.79 18.00 13.29
C HIS A 231 8.67 16.77 13.56
N ILE A 232 8.51 15.71 12.77
CA ILE A 232 9.35 14.51 12.89
C ILE A 232 10.82 14.87 12.64
N ALA A 233 11.11 15.67 11.60
CA ALA A 233 12.45 16.14 11.31
C ALA A 233 13.05 16.96 12.47
N ASP A 234 12.23 17.80 13.12
CA ASP A 234 12.64 18.59 14.28
C ASP A 234 12.96 17.72 15.50
N GLU A 235 12.14 16.70 15.76
CA GLU A 235 12.36 15.76 16.85
C GLU A 235 13.63 14.91 16.62
N VAL A 236 13.81 14.38 15.40
CA VAL A 236 15.01 13.65 15.00
C VAL A 236 16.26 14.50 15.21
N ALA A 237 16.24 15.75 14.77
CA ALA A 237 17.35 16.68 14.92
C ALA A 237 17.62 17.01 16.39
N THR A 238 16.58 17.37 17.15
CA THR A 238 16.70 17.79 18.56
C THR A 238 17.20 16.67 19.47
N LYS A 239 16.78 15.43 19.20
CA LYS A 239 17.22 14.26 19.96
C LYS A 239 18.56 13.70 19.47
N GLY A 240 19.08 14.20 18.34
CA GLY A 240 20.31 13.71 17.73
C GLY A 240 20.20 12.27 17.22
N TYR A 241 19.00 11.85 16.79
CA TYR A 241 18.81 10.52 16.25
C TYR A 241 19.52 10.38 14.89
N LEU A 242 20.14 9.22 14.70
CA LEU A 242 20.69 8.83 13.40
C LEU A 242 19.63 8.03 12.66
N ILE A 243 19.35 8.41 11.42
CA ILE A 243 18.36 7.74 10.58
C ILE A 243 19.03 7.17 9.33
N THR A 244 18.49 6.07 8.81
CA THR A 244 19.00 5.40 7.62
C THR A 244 18.65 6.17 6.34
N SER A 245 19.31 5.85 5.23
CA SER A 245 18.97 6.43 3.92
C SER A 245 17.52 6.22 3.50
N SER A 246 16.88 5.11 3.92
CA SER A 246 15.48 4.81 3.61
C SER A 246 14.54 5.68 4.43
N GLU A 247 14.74 5.75 5.75
CA GLU A 247 13.93 6.58 6.65
C GLU A 247 14.06 8.07 6.30
N LEU A 248 15.26 8.52 5.91
CA LEU A 248 15.47 9.87 5.41
C LEU A 248 14.76 10.12 4.08
N ALA A 249 14.70 9.12 3.19
CA ALA A 249 13.96 9.23 1.94
C ALA A 249 12.45 9.36 2.20
N ASP A 250 11.92 8.54 3.11
CA ASP A 250 10.50 8.57 3.51
C ASP A 250 10.16 9.93 4.13
N LEU A 251 11.04 10.46 4.99
CA LEU A 251 10.89 11.79 5.59
C LEU A 251 10.90 12.91 4.54
N MET A 252 11.61 12.74 3.44
CA MET A 252 11.72 13.74 2.38
C MET A 252 10.70 13.58 1.27
N ASP A 253 9.93 12.50 1.28
CA ASP A 253 9.09 12.05 0.17
C ASP A 253 9.89 11.92 -1.15
N VAL A 254 11.04 11.22 -1.08
CA VAL A 254 11.90 10.93 -2.25
C VAL A 254 12.38 9.49 -2.23
N ASN A 255 12.88 9.00 -3.37
CA ASN A 255 13.51 7.69 -3.42
C ASN A 255 14.86 7.67 -2.67
N ALA A 256 15.17 6.58 -1.95
CA ALA A 256 16.42 6.42 -1.20
C ALA A 256 17.70 6.61 -2.04
N SER A 257 17.65 6.29 -3.34
CA SER A 257 18.76 6.54 -4.26
C SER A 257 19.08 8.03 -4.41
N ALA A 258 18.06 8.89 -4.35
CA ALA A 258 18.21 10.35 -4.44
C ALA A 258 18.86 10.97 -3.20
N VAL A 259 18.75 10.31 -2.03
CA VAL A 259 19.43 10.72 -0.80
C VAL A 259 20.92 10.42 -0.92
N THR A 260 21.26 9.18 -1.30
CA THR A 260 22.66 8.73 -1.35
C THR A 260 23.52 9.41 -2.42
N SER A 261 22.90 9.93 -3.48
CA SER A 261 23.59 10.62 -4.58
C SER A 261 23.90 12.10 -4.30
N ARG A 262 23.31 12.70 -3.26
CA ARG A 262 23.46 14.13 -2.91
C ARG A 262 24.76 14.49 -2.20
N GLY A 263 25.66 13.53 -2.00
CA GLY A 263 26.95 13.74 -1.32
C GLY A 263 26.87 13.52 0.18
N ASP A 264 27.83 14.11 0.91
CA ASP A 264 28.03 13.85 2.34
C ASP A 264 27.39 14.91 3.25
N ASN A 265 27.14 16.11 2.75
CA ASN A 265 26.48 17.19 3.49
C ASN A 265 25.69 18.08 2.52
N TRP A 266 24.41 18.33 2.82
CA TRP A 266 23.55 19.18 2.01
C TRP A 266 22.38 19.74 2.83
N VAL A 267 21.75 20.80 2.32
CA VAL A 267 20.65 21.47 3.01
C VAL A 267 19.30 20.95 2.54
N TRP A 268 18.44 20.59 3.49
CA TRP A 268 17.04 20.24 3.29
C TRP A 268 16.15 21.19 4.09
N ARG A 269 15.43 22.09 3.40
CA ARG A 269 14.58 23.09 4.06
C ARG A 269 15.35 23.85 5.15
N ASN A 270 15.04 23.59 6.42
CA ASN A 270 15.65 24.26 7.59
C ASN A 270 16.69 23.38 8.32
N TRP A 271 17.09 22.24 7.74
CA TRP A 271 18.06 21.33 8.31
C TRP A 271 19.26 21.13 7.40
N VAL A 272 20.42 20.96 8.02
CA VAL A 272 21.62 20.39 7.43
C VAL A 272 21.53 18.88 7.59
N VAL A 273 21.67 18.15 6.49
CA VAL A 273 21.67 16.69 6.47
C VAL A 273 23.10 16.23 6.23
N SER A 274 23.67 15.54 7.20
CA SER A 274 25.07 15.10 7.19
C SER A 274 25.17 13.59 7.26
N ARG A 275 26.01 13.01 6.41
CA ARG A 275 26.40 11.60 6.49
C ARG A 275 27.34 11.42 7.66
N VAL A 276 26.97 10.57 8.63
CA VAL A 276 27.78 10.35 9.83
C VAL A 276 28.69 9.15 9.68
N ARG A 277 28.10 7.97 9.47
CA ARG A 277 28.85 6.71 9.37
C ARG A 277 28.06 5.66 8.62
N ARG A 278 28.72 4.55 8.32
CA ARG A 278 28.10 3.37 7.73
C ARG A 278 28.04 2.25 8.77
N GLU A 279 26.88 1.66 8.93
CA GLU A 279 26.67 0.46 9.75
C GLU A 279 26.23 -0.68 8.83
N GLY A 280 27.13 -1.63 8.59
CA GLY A 280 26.92 -2.68 7.60
C GLY A 280 26.67 -2.11 6.20
N ASN A 281 25.49 -2.39 5.64
CA ASN A 281 25.12 -1.88 4.32
C ASN A 281 24.33 -0.56 4.35
N GLN A 282 24.04 -0.02 5.54
CA GLN A 282 23.23 1.18 5.72
C GLN A 282 24.13 2.39 5.99
N ILE A 283 23.74 3.53 5.41
CA ILE A 283 24.35 4.82 5.69
C ILE A 283 23.45 5.52 6.71
N LEU A 284 24.07 6.00 7.79
CA LEU A 284 23.40 6.77 8.83
C LEU A 284 23.61 8.26 8.60
N TRP A 285 22.51 8.99 8.71
CA TRP A 285 22.40 10.42 8.49
C TRP A 285 21.96 11.10 9.78
N GLN A 286 22.43 12.32 9.97
CA GLN A 286 22.04 13.20 11.05
C GLN A 286 21.43 14.47 10.48
N LEU A 287 20.38 14.96 11.14
CA LEU A 287 19.76 16.24 10.84
C LEU A 287 20.16 17.25 11.92
N GLU A 288 20.52 18.45 11.51
CA GLU A 288 20.80 19.57 12.41
C GLU A 288 20.07 20.81 11.92
N ARG A 289 19.36 21.50 12.81
CA ARG A 289 18.64 22.72 12.46
C ARG A 289 19.60 23.85 12.14
N ILE A 290 19.44 24.49 10.98
CA ILE A 290 20.34 25.55 10.49
C ILE A 290 20.40 26.75 11.45
N ASP A 291 19.27 27.08 12.08
CA ASP A 291 19.14 28.14 13.08
C ASP A 291 19.90 27.85 14.39
N HIS A 292 20.21 26.58 14.68
CA HIS A 292 21.02 26.18 15.84
C HIS A 292 22.52 26.02 15.54
N VAL A 293 22.94 26.10 14.26
CA VAL A 293 24.37 26.00 13.84
C VAL A 293 25.14 27.32 14.06
N SER A 294 24.55 28.31 14.72
CA SER A 294 25.17 29.61 14.99
C SER A 294 25.43 29.87 16.49
N THR A 295 26.28 29.05 17.12
CA THR A 295 27.08 29.49 18.28
C THR A 295 28.22 28.51 18.56
N THR A 296 29.33 28.68 17.84
CA THR A 296 30.67 28.34 18.33
C THR A 296 31.68 29.16 17.52
N ASP A 297 31.88 30.40 17.97
CA ASP A 297 33.15 31.13 17.81
C ASP A 297 34.05 30.79 19.01
#